data_AF-A0A8K0N1U9-F1
#
_entry.id   AF-A0A8K0N1U9-F1
#
_cell.length_a   1.000
_cell.length_b   1.000
_cell.length_c   1.000
_cell.angle_alpha   90.00
_cell.angle_beta   90.00
_cell.angle_gamma   90.00
#
_symmetry.space_group_name_H-M   'P 1'
#
loop_
_entity.id
_entity.type
_entity.pdbx_description
1 polymer ?
#
loop_
_entity_poly.entity_id
_entity_poly.type
_entity_poly.pdbx_seq_one_letter_code
_entity_poly.pdbx_strand_id
1 'polypeptide(L)'
;MAAAEHPRLLLPQFLCSDLCKDVIIYTADNHNIHSVDEVIDGERLTLTLWFTRDSAHDEDAKLITLLSQLSLTREDGERNSNLPLPASDNMYWFSHGESGFDIRCARLQILGFNFYSSSDGNYNASNTSCDPLELLMKPLRIGRGNEIFERDFINSLHALQVVQFYYWKAPELTTERRETGTAIGSAQHSQIEKSSDLELLLPCNHKLAETVLGLVSHGDLNLSFDWNDFALAVIRWEDYICRLYGDLSILMPYWVAQQAVYFVDPAELKK
;
A
#
# COMPACT_ATOMS: atom_id res chain seq x y z
N MET A 1 24.06 20.20 29.12
CA MET A 1 23.06 19.62 28.20
C MET A 1 23.64 19.71 26.80
N ALA A 2 24.32 18.66 26.37
CA ALA A 2 24.86 18.57 25.02
C ALA A 2 23.72 18.16 24.09
N ALA A 3 23.45 18.98 23.07
CA ALA A 3 22.60 18.59 21.96
C ALA A 3 23.31 17.47 21.20
N ALA A 4 22.68 16.31 21.09
CA ALA A 4 23.16 15.23 20.25
C ALA A 4 22.87 15.62 18.79
N GLU A 5 23.88 16.11 18.09
CA GLU A 5 23.84 16.22 16.63
C GLU A 5 23.75 14.82 16.05
N HIS A 6 22.64 14.52 15.37
CA HIS A 6 22.53 13.32 14.55
C HIS A 6 23.60 13.37 13.45
N PRO A 7 24.35 12.27 13.21
CA PRO A 7 25.39 12.26 12.19
C PRO A 7 24.76 12.47 10.82
N ARG A 8 25.01 13.65 10.24
CA ARG A 8 24.65 14.00 8.87
C ARG A 8 25.58 13.28 7.92
N LEU A 9 25.03 12.44 7.04
CA LEU A 9 25.76 11.88 5.91
C LEU A 9 26.07 12.99 4.89
N LEU A 10 27.31 13.48 4.91
CA LEU A 10 27.92 14.12 3.74
C LEU A 10 28.40 13.01 2.81
N LEU A 11 27.59 12.61 1.85
CA LEU A 11 27.96 11.59 0.87
C LEU A 11 28.64 12.22 -0.36
N PRO A 12 29.69 11.59 -0.92
CA PRO A 12 30.35 12.06 -2.13
C PRO A 12 29.38 12.09 -3.30
N GLN A 13 29.15 13.28 -3.82
CA GLN A 13 28.39 13.54 -5.03
C GLN A 13 29.08 12.90 -6.25
N PHE A 14 28.54 11.79 -6.76
CA PHE A 14 28.72 11.44 -8.17
C PHE A 14 27.65 12.20 -8.96
N LEU A 15 27.91 13.48 -9.22
CA LEU A 15 27.02 14.34 -10.00
C LEU A 15 27.12 13.96 -11.48
N CYS A 16 26.05 13.38 -12.03
CA CYS A 16 25.78 13.45 -13.46
C CYS A 16 24.84 14.64 -13.68
N SER A 17 25.22 15.60 -14.52
CA SER A 17 24.71 16.97 -14.54
C SER A 17 23.32 17.17 -15.17
N ASP A 18 22.38 16.23 -15.00
CA ASP A 18 20.96 16.42 -15.31
C ASP A 18 20.14 16.12 -14.05
N LEU A 19 19.62 17.18 -13.41
CA LEU A 19 19.09 17.28 -12.04
C LEU A 19 17.92 16.36 -11.64
N CYS A 20 17.53 15.38 -12.47
CA CYS A 20 16.41 14.47 -12.23
C CYS A 20 16.80 12.98 -12.22
N LYS A 21 18.09 12.62 -12.24
CA LYS A 21 18.53 11.23 -12.41
C LYS A 21 19.70 10.81 -11.51
N ASP A 22 19.82 11.40 -10.32
CA ASP A 22 20.80 10.93 -9.35
C ASP A 22 20.34 9.61 -8.73
N VAL A 23 21.20 8.59 -8.82
CA VAL A 23 21.00 7.29 -8.18
C VAL A 23 21.90 7.23 -6.96
N ILE A 24 21.29 7.00 -5.79
CA ILE A 24 22.02 6.82 -4.54
C ILE A 24 21.95 5.34 -4.17
N ILE A 25 23.12 4.72 -3.97
CA ILE A 25 23.24 3.31 -3.60
C ILE A 25 23.94 3.25 -2.24
N TYR A 26 23.32 2.56 -1.29
CA TYR A 26 23.85 2.31 0.05
C TYR A 26 23.54 0.87 0.46
N THR A 27 24.28 0.34 1.43
CA THR A 27 24.02 -1.00 1.97
C THR A 27 22.86 -0.96 2.97
N ALA A 28 21.98 -1.97 2.94
CA ALA A 28 20.88 -2.11 3.89
C ALA A 28 21.34 -2.80 5.19
N ASP A 29 22.33 -2.22 5.86
CA ASP A 29 22.87 -2.71 7.14
C ASP A 29 22.65 -1.69 8.28
N ASN A 30 22.96 -2.10 9.51
CA ASN A 30 22.78 -1.29 10.70
C ASN A 30 23.73 -0.07 10.80
N HIS A 31 24.64 0.11 9.84
CA HIS A 31 25.51 1.29 9.78
C HIS A 31 24.89 2.41 8.93
N ASN A 32 23.92 2.09 8.07
CA ASN A 32 23.30 3.04 7.15
C ASN A 32 21.88 3.44 7.58
N ILE A 33 21.78 4.03 8.76
CA ILE A 33 20.53 4.62 9.26
C ILE A 33 20.30 5.95 8.55
N HIS A 34 19.21 6.06 7.79
CA HIS A 34 18.89 7.25 7.01
C HIS A 34 17.38 7.52 7.03
N SER A 35 17.02 8.77 6.79
CA SER A 35 15.65 9.25 6.67
C SER A 35 15.56 10.26 5.53
N VAL A 36 14.35 10.47 5.02
CA VAL A 36 14.06 11.55 4.09
C VAL A 36 13.41 12.67 4.88
N ASP A 37 13.92 13.89 4.73
CA ASP A 37 13.34 15.07 5.37
C ASP A 37 11.95 15.39 4.81
N GLU A 38 11.15 16.12 5.59
CA GLU A 38 9.83 16.56 5.18
C GLU A 38 9.87 17.41 3.91
N VAL A 39 8.99 17.11 2.94
CA VAL A 39 8.81 17.92 1.74
C VAL A 39 7.90 19.09 2.10
N ILE A 40 8.50 20.26 2.36
CA ILE A 40 7.79 21.47 2.81
C ILE A 40 7.06 22.23 1.69
N ASP A 41 7.37 21.93 0.42
CA ASP A 41 6.71 22.50 -0.76
C ASP A 41 6.93 21.59 -1.99
N GLY A 42 5.95 21.53 -2.89
CA GLY A 42 5.97 20.70 -4.09
C GLY A 42 5.84 19.19 -3.84
N GLU A 43 6.37 18.38 -4.76
CA GLU A 43 6.28 16.92 -4.74
C GLU A 43 7.64 16.27 -5.03
N ARG A 44 7.94 15.16 -4.33
CA ARG A 44 9.14 14.35 -4.59
C ARG A 44 8.75 12.95 -5.04
N LEU A 45 8.90 12.67 -6.34
CA LEU A 45 8.83 11.30 -6.87
C LEU A 45 10.18 10.61 -6.69
N THR A 46 10.16 9.39 -6.15
CA THR A 46 11.37 8.58 -5.96
C THR A 46 11.06 7.12 -6.24
N LEU A 47 11.93 6.48 -7.03
CA LEU A 47 11.94 5.03 -7.19
C LEU A 47 12.98 4.46 -6.23
N THR A 48 12.55 3.67 -5.25
CA THR A 48 13.44 2.97 -4.32
C THR A 48 13.47 1.50 -4.67
N LEU A 49 14.68 0.95 -4.79
CA LEU A 49 14.92 -0.45 -5.15
C LEU A 49 15.80 -1.10 -4.09
N TRP A 50 15.56 -2.37 -3.79
CA TRP A 50 16.41 -3.20 -2.96
C TRP A 50 16.91 -4.38 -3.78
N PHE A 51 18.20 -4.67 -3.64
CA PHE A 51 18.84 -5.83 -4.26
C PHE A 51 19.25 -6.80 -3.17
N THR A 52 18.97 -8.07 -3.39
CA THR A 52 19.32 -9.15 -2.47
C THR A 52 19.94 -10.31 -3.23
N ARG A 53 20.86 -11.03 -2.58
CA ARG A 53 21.39 -12.30 -3.08
C ARG A 53 20.58 -13.49 -2.60
N ASP A 54 19.66 -13.26 -1.67
CA ASP A 54 18.76 -14.30 -1.17
C ASP A 54 17.60 -14.49 -2.14
N SER A 55 17.59 -15.64 -2.82
CA SER A 55 16.56 -15.98 -3.81
C SER A 55 15.18 -16.18 -3.20
N ALA A 56 15.05 -16.30 -1.87
CA ALA A 56 13.75 -16.26 -1.20
C ALA A 56 13.02 -14.92 -1.37
N HIS A 57 13.76 -13.87 -1.72
CA HIS A 57 13.29 -12.50 -1.90
C HIS A 57 13.35 -12.03 -3.37
N ASP A 58 13.39 -12.96 -4.32
CA ASP A 58 13.33 -12.66 -5.76
C ASP A 58 11.92 -12.18 -6.16
N GLU A 59 11.68 -10.87 -6.01
CA GLU A 59 10.44 -10.22 -6.44
C GLU A 59 10.33 -10.09 -7.97
N ASP A 60 11.47 -10.09 -8.68
CA ASP A 60 11.51 -9.99 -10.14
C ASP A 60 10.89 -11.22 -10.78
N ALA A 61 11.21 -12.42 -10.28
CA ALA A 61 10.60 -13.67 -10.75
C ALA A 61 9.08 -13.68 -10.53
N LYS A 62 8.59 -13.14 -9.40
CA LYS A 62 7.16 -13.03 -9.11
C LYS A 62 6.48 -12.04 -10.06
N LEU A 63 7.08 -10.88 -10.28
CA LEU A 63 6.57 -9.86 -11.19
C LEU A 63 6.54 -10.36 -12.64
N ILE A 64 7.62 -10.99 -13.11
CA ILE A 64 7.71 -11.56 -14.45
C ILE A 64 6.69 -12.68 -14.64
N THR A 65 6.52 -13.55 -13.64
CA THR A 65 5.49 -14.61 -13.65
C THR A 65 4.10 -14.00 -13.73
N LEU A 66 3.83 -12.98 -12.90
CA LEU A 66 2.58 -12.22 -12.95
C LEU A 66 2.38 -11.70 -14.38
N LEU A 67 3.25 -10.83 -14.89
CA LEU A 67 3.24 -10.26 -16.26
C LEU A 67 3.06 -11.31 -17.38
N SER A 68 3.63 -12.51 -17.21
CA SER A 68 3.49 -13.60 -18.18
C SER A 68 2.09 -14.23 -18.17
N GLN A 69 1.48 -14.42 -17.00
CA GLN A 69 0.10 -14.90 -16.89
C GLN A 69 -0.89 -13.92 -17.54
N LEU A 70 -0.59 -12.63 -17.53
CA LEU A 70 -1.43 -11.56 -18.08
C LEU A 70 -1.49 -11.59 -19.61
N SER A 71 -0.37 -11.99 -20.25
CA SER A 71 -0.34 -12.24 -21.69
C SER A 71 -1.26 -13.40 -22.11
N LEU A 72 -1.61 -14.30 -21.18
CA LEU A 72 -2.43 -15.48 -21.41
C LEU A 72 -3.90 -15.28 -20.99
N THR A 73 -4.18 -14.43 -20.00
CA THR A 73 -5.49 -14.33 -19.34
C THR A 73 -6.23 -13.06 -19.77
N ARG A 74 -6.74 -13.05 -20.99
CA ARG A 74 -7.65 -12.02 -21.50
C ARG A 74 -9.11 -12.49 -21.40
N GLU A 75 -9.52 -12.99 -20.23
CA GLU A 75 -10.93 -13.27 -19.96
C GLU A 75 -11.44 -12.36 -18.84
N ASP A 76 -12.60 -11.76 -19.09
CA ASP A 76 -13.19 -10.55 -18.48
C ASP A 76 -13.65 -10.71 -17.02
N GLY A 77 -13.25 -11.80 -16.34
CA GLY A 77 -13.82 -12.23 -15.07
C GLY A 77 -13.01 -11.90 -13.81
N GLU A 78 -11.69 -11.75 -13.90
CA GLU A 78 -10.82 -11.61 -12.72
C GLU A 78 -10.02 -10.31 -12.75
N ARG A 79 -10.70 -9.15 -12.67
CA ARG A 79 -10.05 -7.83 -12.49
C ARG A 79 -9.17 -7.75 -11.23
N ASN A 80 -9.35 -8.67 -10.28
CA ASN A 80 -8.66 -8.68 -8.99
C ASN A 80 -7.22 -9.19 -9.06
N SER A 81 -6.79 -9.85 -10.13
CA SER A 81 -5.42 -10.38 -10.28
C SER A 81 -4.38 -9.30 -10.63
N ASN A 82 -4.82 -8.06 -10.88
CA ASN A 82 -3.98 -6.99 -11.41
C ASN A 82 -3.34 -6.11 -10.32
N LEU A 83 -3.77 -6.28 -9.07
CA LEU A 83 -3.25 -5.49 -7.96
C LEU A 83 -1.93 -6.10 -7.45
N PRO A 84 -0.92 -5.27 -7.12
CA PRO A 84 0.34 -5.76 -6.61
C PRO A 84 0.13 -6.53 -5.31
N LEU A 85 0.79 -7.69 -5.20
CA LEU A 85 0.84 -8.42 -3.95
C LEU A 85 1.62 -7.58 -2.91
N PRO A 86 1.21 -7.58 -1.63
CA PRO A 86 1.97 -6.92 -0.60
C PRO A 86 3.34 -7.57 -0.46
N ALA A 87 4.33 -6.77 -0.05
CA ALA A 87 5.61 -7.31 0.39
C ALA A 87 5.44 -8.17 1.65
N SER A 88 6.51 -8.86 2.07
CA SER A 88 6.52 -9.56 3.36
C SER A 88 6.16 -8.62 4.52
N ASP A 89 5.41 -9.09 5.51
CA ASP A 89 4.98 -8.29 6.67
C ASP A 89 6.15 -7.64 7.43
N ASN A 90 7.34 -8.25 7.40
CA ASN A 90 8.56 -7.67 7.96
C ASN A 90 8.93 -6.31 7.34
N MET A 91 8.56 -6.06 6.09
CA MET A 91 8.80 -4.78 5.40
C MET A 91 7.84 -3.68 5.88
N TYR A 92 6.70 -4.06 6.45
CA TYR A 92 5.72 -3.12 7.00
C TYR A 92 5.88 -2.92 8.51
N TRP A 93 6.67 -3.77 9.18
CA TRP A 93 6.90 -3.65 10.61
C TRP A 93 7.91 -2.56 10.93
N PHE A 94 7.44 -1.51 11.60
CA PHE A 94 8.30 -0.49 12.20
C PHE A 94 8.68 -0.91 13.62
N SER A 95 9.98 -1.02 13.91
CA SER A 95 10.49 -1.35 15.24
C SER A 95 11.17 -0.14 15.90
N HIS A 96 10.93 0.04 17.19
CA HIS A 96 11.55 1.06 18.02
C HIS A 96 11.76 0.54 19.45
N GLY A 97 12.99 0.06 19.72
CA GLY A 97 13.31 -0.61 20.98
C GLY A 97 12.50 -1.91 21.14
N GLU A 98 11.86 -2.08 22.29
CA GLU A 98 11.02 -3.24 22.62
C GLU A 98 9.58 -3.13 22.07
N SER A 99 9.30 -2.14 21.23
CA SER A 99 7.96 -1.88 20.69
C SER A 99 7.98 -1.71 19.17
N GLY A 100 6.81 -1.82 18.55
CA GLY A 100 6.65 -1.62 17.12
C GLY A 100 5.18 -1.54 16.71
N PHE A 101 4.97 -1.32 15.42
CA PHE A 101 3.65 -1.32 14.80
C PHE A 101 3.75 -1.66 13.31
N ASP A 102 2.68 -2.20 12.75
CA ASP A 102 2.54 -2.32 11.30
C ASP A 102 2.17 -0.94 10.70
N ILE A 103 2.99 -0.46 9.77
CA ILE A 103 2.85 0.86 9.15
C ILE A 103 1.53 1.02 8.41
N ARG A 104 0.99 -0.05 7.80
CA ARG A 104 -0.28 0.00 7.05
C ARG A 104 -1.43 0.25 8.00
N CYS A 105 -1.47 -0.51 9.09
CA CYS A 105 -2.46 -0.37 10.16
C CYS A 105 -2.40 1.01 10.79
N ALA A 106 -1.19 1.44 11.17
CA ALA A 106 -0.97 2.73 11.81
C ALA A 106 -1.42 3.91 10.92
N ARG A 107 -1.06 3.91 9.64
CA ARG A 107 -1.49 4.95 8.68
C ARG A 107 -3.00 4.98 8.50
N LEU A 108 -3.62 3.80 8.39
CA LEU A 108 -5.06 3.70 8.22
C LEU A 108 -5.82 4.22 9.45
N GLN A 109 -5.35 3.85 10.64
CA GLN A 109 -5.92 4.28 11.93
C GLN A 109 -5.75 5.77 12.20
N ILE A 110 -4.61 6.36 11.85
CA ILE A 110 -4.40 7.82 11.94
C ILE A 110 -5.41 8.56 11.08
N LEU A 111 -5.80 7.99 9.94
CA LEU A 111 -6.83 8.54 9.07
C LEU A 111 -8.25 8.25 9.59
N GLY A 112 -8.43 7.56 10.71
CA GLY A 112 -9.72 7.26 11.36
C GLY A 112 -10.40 5.99 10.88
N PHE A 113 -9.67 5.09 10.22
CA PHE A 113 -10.21 3.84 9.67
C PHE A 113 -9.68 2.61 10.42
N ASN A 114 -10.53 1.59 10.54
CA ASN A 114 -10.18 0.30 11.12
C ASN A 114 -10.43 -0.83 10.12
N PHE A 115 -9.71 -1.95 10.30
CA PHE A 115 -9.88 -3.15 9.49
C PHE A 115 -10.90 -4.11 10.11
N TYR A 116 -11.71 -4.72 9.24
CA TYR A 116 -12.70 -5.72 9.60
C TYR A 116 -12.51 -6.98 8.76
N SER A 117 -12.77 -8.15 9.33
CA SER A 117 -12.77 -9.40 8.59
C SER A 117 -13.87 -9.41 7.51
N SER A 118 -13.58 -10.02 6.35
CA SER A 118 -14.61 -10.28 5.35
C SER A 118 -15.64 -11.28 5.90
N SER A 119 -16.91 -11.08 5.55
CA SER A 119 -18.03 -11.90 6.03
C SER A 119 -18.15 -13.26 5.33
N ASP A 120 -17.23 -13.62 4.42
CA ASP A 120 -17.30 -14.91 3.73
C ASP A 120 -16.86 -16.02 4.71
N GLY A 121 -17.87 -16.67 5.27
CA GLY A 121 -17.78 -17.42 6.52
C GLY A 121 -16.92 -18.66 6.43
N ASN A 122 -15.85 -18.72 7.22
CA ASN A 122 -15.48 -19.90 8.02
C ASN A 122 -14.29 -19.66 8.97
N TYR A 123 -14.06 -18.43 9.44
CA TYR A 123 -13.17 -18.24 10.58
C TYR A 123 -13.91 -18.63 11.85
N ASN A 124 -14.10 -19.94 12.03
CA ASN A 124 -14.36 -20.51 13.34
C ASN A 124 -13.19 -20.06 14.23
N ALA A 125 -13.45 -19.09 15.11
CA ALA A 125 -12.52 -18.61 16.14
C ALA A 125 -12.02 -19.72 17.09
N SER A 126 -12.43 -20.96 16.86
CA SER A 126 -12.00 -22.15 17.58
C SER A 126 -10.85 -22.93 16.93
N ASN A 127 -10.48 -22.66 15.67
CA ASN A 127 -9.39 -23.41 15.01
C ASN A 127 -8.36 -22.49 14.35
N THR A 128 -7.21 -22.42 15.03
CA THR A 128 -5.89 -21.90 14.60
C THR A 128 -5.61 -20.45 15.00
N SER A 129 -4.59 -20.31 15.84
CA SER A 129 -3.89 -19.08 16.19
C SER A 129 -3.23 -18.44 14.96
N CYS A 130 -4.02 -17.93 14.02
CA CYS A 130 -3.48 -17.13 12.92
C CYS A 130 -2.79 -15.92 13.55
N ASP A 131 -1.55 -15.66 13.16
CA ASP A 131 -0.88 -14.40 13.45
C ASP A 131 -1.80 -13.26 12.95
N PRO A 132 -2.16 -12.27 13.79
CA PRO A 132 -2.96 -11.13 13.36
C PRO A 132 -2.46 -10.45 12.08
N LEU A 133 -1.14 -10.50 11.81
CA LEU A 133 -0.55 -9.95 10.59
C LEU A 133 -0.90 -10.76 9.33
N GLU A 134 -1.08 -12.07 9.43
CA GLU A 134 -1.51 -12.90 8.29
C GLU A 134 -2.91 -12.51 7.78
N LEU A 135 -3.75 -11.95 8.65
CA LEU A 135 -5.07 -11.45 8.28
C LEU A 135 -4.99 -10.21 7.37
N LEU A 136 -3.90 -9.47 7.42
CA LEU A 136 -3.65 -8.29 6.57
C LEU A 136 -3.40 -8.66 5.11
N MET A 137 -3.10 -9.92 4.83
CA MET A 137 -2.88 -10.46 3.49
C MET A 137 -4.15 -11.05 2.88
N LYS A 138 -5.23 -11.15 3.67
CA LYS A 138 -6.51 -11.74 3.26
C LYS A 138 -7.53 -10.66 2.90
N PRO A 139 -8.60 -11.05 2.18
CA PRO A 139 -9.70 -10.15 1.93
C PRO A 139 -10.29 -9.58 3.21
N LEU A 140 -10.44 -8.26 3.26
CA LEU A 140 -10.87 -7.52 4.43
C LEU A 140 -11.73 -6.32 4.06
N ARG A 141 -12.41 -5.74 5.04
CA ARG A 141 -13.19 -4.50 4.90
C ARG A 141 -12.56 -3.39 5.71
N ILE A 142 -12.96 -2.16 5.41
CA ILE A 142 -12.63 -1.01 6.24
C ILE A 142 -13.91 -0.41 6.84
N GLY A 143 -13.77 0.12 8.03
CA GLY A 143 -14.83 0.91 8.66
C GLY A 143 -14.30 2.22 9.20
N ARG A 144 -15.21 3.17 9.41
CA ARG A 144 -14.94 4.49 9.96
C ARG A 144 -16.07 4.84 10.92
N GLY A 145 -15.73 5.19 12.16
CA GLY A 145 -16.73 5.43 13.19
C GLY A 145 -17.59 4.18 13.44
N ASN A 146 -18.90 4.30 13.26
CA ASN A 146 -19.86 3.20 13.47
C ASN A 146 -20.32 2.52 12.17
N GLU A 147 -19.60 2.73 11.06
CA GLU A 147 -19.99 2.28 9.73
C GLU A 147 -18.89 1.43 9.10
N ILE A 148 -19.27 0.33 8.45
CA ILE A 148 -18.39 -0.57 7.69
C ILE A 148 -18.74 -0.45 6.21
N PHE A 149 -17.73 -0.27 5.36
CA PHE A 149 -17.89 -0.33 3.92
C PHE A 149 -18.11 -1.77 3.47
N GLU A 150 -19.21 -2.06 2.78
CA GLU A 150 -19.63 -3.45 2.48
C GLU A 150 -18.75 -4.16 1.44
N ARG A 151 -17.89 -3.42 0.75
CA ARG A 151 -17.00 -3.97 -0.28
C ARG A 151 -15.70 -4.48 0.34
N ASP A 152 -15.33 -5.69 -0.07
CA ASP A 152 -14.04 -6.28 0.29
C ASP A 152 -12.90 -5.68 -0.52
N PHE A 153 -11.78 -5.43 0.16
CA PHE A 153 -10.48 -5.16 -0.42
C PHE A 153 -9.67 -6.45 -0.42
N ILE A 154 -8.87 -6.66 -1.47
CA ILE A 154 -8.00 -7.84 -1.62
C ILE A 154 -7.13 -8.09 -0.39
N ASN A 155 -6.57 -7.02 0.18
CA ASN A 155 -5.71 -7.06 1.36
C ASN A 155 -5.57 -5.63 1.96
N SER A 156 -4.85 -5.54 3.06
CA SER A 156 -4.56 -4.28 3.78
C SER A 156 -3.85 -3.23 2.93
N LEU A 157 -2.98 -3.63 2.01
CA LEU A 157 -2.26 -2.70 1.14
C LEU A 157 -3.21 -2.06 0.12
N HIS A 158 -4.08 -2.86 -0.51
CA HIS A 158 -5.10 -2.34 -1.43
C HIS A 158 -6.00 -1.32 -0.72
N ALA A 159 -6.49 -1.66 0.47
CA ALA A 159 -7.31 -0.76 1.27
C ALA A 159 -6.58 0.55 1.61
N LEU A 160 -5.32 0.48 2.05
CA LEU A 160 -4.52 1.66 2.35
C LEU A 160 -4.30 2.54 1.11
N GLN A 161 -3.97 1.94 -0.04
CA GLN A 161 -3.77 2.66 -1.30
C GLN A 161 -5.02 3.43 -1.71
N VAL A 162 -6.19 2.80 -1.63
CA VAL A 162 -7.46 3.46 -1.95
C VAL A 162 -7.77 4.61 -0.99
N VAL A 163 -7.53 4.43 0.32
CA VAL A 163 -7.72 5.50 1.30
C VAL A 163 -6.77 6.68 1.05
N GLN A 164 -5.51 6.40 0.74
CA GLN A 164 -4.54 7.45 0.39
C GLN A 164 -4.94 8.16 -0.91
N PHE A 165 -5.37 7.41 -1.92
CA PHE A 165 -5.87 7.96 -3.18
C PHE A 165 -7.10 8.84 -2.97
N TYR A 166 -8.04 8.42 -2.12
CA TYR A 166 -9.22 9.20 -1.76
C TYR A 166 -8.84 10.58 -1.21
N TYR A 167 -7.95 10.64 -0.22
CA TYR A 167 -7.53 11.92 0.35
C TYR A 167 -6.73 12.77 -0.64
N TRP A 168 -5.92 12.13 -1.49
CA TRP A 168 -5.17 12.83 -2.52
C TRP A 168 -6.09 13.45 -3.59
N LYS A 169 -7.17 12.77 -3.95
CA LYS A 169 -8.10 13.15 -5.03
C LYS A 169 -9.44 13.70 -4.54
N ALA A 170 -9.57 14.01 -3.26
CA ALA A 170 -10.84 14.40 -2.66
C ALA A 170 -11.54 15.58 -3.38
N PRO A 171 -10.83 16.67 -3.79
CA PRO A 171 -11.45 17.76 -4.53
C PRO A 171 -11.98 17.35 -5.90
N GLU A 172 -11.20 16.55 -6.65
CA GLU A 172 -11.58 16.07 -7.98
C GLU A 172 -12.77 15.10 -7.91
N LEU A 173 -12.76 14.17 -6.95
CA LEU A 173 -13.83 13.19 -6.73
C LEU A 173 -15.15 13.88 -6.36
N THR A 174 -15.08 14.90 -5.48
CA THR A 174 -16.25 15.68 -5.08
C THR A 174 -16.86 16.42 -6.27
N THR A 175 -16.02 17.01 -7.11
CA THR A 175 -16.45 17.75 -8.30
C THR A 175 -17.06 16.80 -9.32
N GLU A 176 -16.40 15.68 -9.59
CA GLU A 176 -16.86 14.67 -10.53
C GLU A 176 -18.25 14.15 -10.14
N ARG A 177 -18.44 13.71 -8.88
CA ARG A 177 -19.75 13.23 -8.41
C ARG A 177 -20.87 14.26 -8.58
N ARG A 178 -20.57 15.55 -8.38
CA ARG A 178 -21.55 16.64 -8.58
C ARG A 178 -21.91 16.82 -10.06
N GLU A 179 -20.94 16.66 -10.95
CA GLU A 179 -21.12 16.82 -12.40
C GLU A 179 -21.82 15.63 -13.04
N THR A 180 -21.47 14.40 -12.67
CA THR A 180 -22.05 13.21 -13.30
C THR A 180 -23.51 13.01 -12.91
N GLY A 181 -24.01 13.66 -11.85
CA GLY A 181 -25.39 13.54 -11.35
C GLY A 181 -25.84 12.09 -11.10
N THR A 182 -24.89 11.16 -11.14
CA THR A 182 -25.16 9.74 -11.26
C THR A 182 -25.38 9.26 -9.84
N ALA A 183 -26.55 8.69 -9.61
CA ALA A 183 -26.74 7.70 -8.57
C ALA A 183 -25.81 6.51 -8.89
N ILE A 184 -24.51 6.68 -8.72
CA ILE A 184 -23.63 5.58 -8.35
C ILE A 184 -24.35 5.00 -7.14
N GLY A 185 -24.80 3.75 -7.25
CA GLY A 185 -25.62 3.11 -6.23
C GLY A 185 -25.05 3.48 -4.86
N SER A 186 -25.89 4.07 -4.00
CA SER A 186 -25.49 4.61 -2.70
C SER A 186 -24.45 3.68 -2.09
N ALA A 187 -23.29 4.22 -1.72
CA ALA A 187 -22.22 3.44 -1.13
C ALA A 187 -22.82 2.55 -0.04
N GLN A 188 -22.79 1.24 -0.25
CA GLN A 188 -23.37 0.31 0.69
C GLN A 188 -22.45 0.25 1.90
N HIS A 189 -22.98 0.70 3.03
CA HIS A 189 -22.33 0.64 4.32
C HIS A 189 -23.32 0.08 5.33
N SER A 190 -22.82 -0.79 6.19
CA SER A 190 -23.60 -1.37 7.29
C SER A 190 -23.20 -0.70 8.60
N GLN A 191 -24.15 -0.59 9.53
CA GLN A 191 -23.84 -0.13 10.88
C GLN A 191 -23.17 -1.26 11.67
N ILE A 192 -22.18 -0.89 12.46
CA ILE A 192 -21.54 -1.80 13.41
C ILE A 192 -22.56 -2.17 14.48
N GLU A 193 -22.99 -3.43 14.52
CA GLU A 193 -23.71 -3.96 15.67
C GLU A 193 -22.76 -3.98 16.88
N LYS A 194 -23.25 -3.54 18.05
CA LYS A 194 -22.47 -3.32 19.29
C LYS A 194 -21.71 -4.55 19.84
N SER A 195 -21.79 -5.70 19.19
CA SER A 195 -21.12 -6.95 19.54
C SER A 195 -20.26 -7.52 18.39
N SER A 196 -19.77 -6.70 17.45
CA SER A 196 -19.10 -7.24 16.26
C SER A 196 -17.69 -7.75 16.59
N ASP A 197 -17.56 -9.07 16.72
CA ASP A 197 -16.30 -9.84 16.75
C ASP A 197 -15.51 -9.77 15.42
N LEU A 198 -15.79 -8.78 14.56
CA LEU A 198 -15.28 -8.65 13.20
C LEU A 198 -14.12 -7.65 13.08
N GLU A 199 -13.94 -6.75 14.05
CA GLU A 199 -12.81 -5.81 14.03
C GLU A 199 -11.50 -6.56 14.26
N LEU A 200 -10.52 -6.32 13.37
CA LEU A 200 -9.21 -6.93 13.49
C LEU A 200 -8.37 -6.17 14.52
N LEU A 201 -8.19 -6.77 15.70
CA LEU A 201 -7.31 -6.25 16.75
C LEU A 201 -5.84 -6.48 16.38
N LEU A 202 -5.27 -5.53 15.66
CA LEU A 202 -3.92 -5.59 15.12
C LEU A 202 -2.90 -4.98 16.09
N PRO A 203 -1.67 -5.53 16.17
CA PRO A 203 -0.63 -5.00 17.03
C PRO A 203 -0.17 -3.61 16.54
N CYS A 204 -0.68 -2.56 17.18
CA CYS A 204 -0.33 -1.18 16.88
C CYS A 204 -0.05 -0.41 18.17
N ASN A 205 1.20 0.02 18.36
CA ASN A 205 1.50 1.02 19.38
C ASN A 205 1.07 2.41 18.87
N HIS A 206 -0.20 2.77 19.11
CA HIS A 206 -0.79 4.02 18.63
C HIS A 206 0.00 5.26 19.02
N LYS A 207 0.50 5.33 20.27
CA LYS A 207 1.27 6.49 20.74
C LYS A 207 2.58 6.64 19.97
N LEU A 208 3.27 5.52 19.70
CA LEU A 208 4.48 5.52 18.90
C LEU A 208 4.17 5.87 17.44
N ALA A 209 3.10 5.29 16.87
CA ALA A 209 2.65 5.57 15.52
C ALA A 209 2.33 7.05 15.31
N GLU A 210 1.56 7.68 16.21
CA GLU A 210 1.25 9.11 16.16
C GLU A 210 2.51 9.98 16.26
N THR A 211 3.47 9.57 17.09
CA THR A 211 4.74 10.31 17.24
C THR A 211 5.60 10.23 15.97
N VAL A 212 5.62 9.07 15.31
CA VAL A 212 6.50 8.79 14.15
C VAL A 212 5.88 9.25 12.84
N LEU A 213 4.59 8.98 12.63
CA LEU A 213 3.87 9.28 11.39
C LEU A 213 3.22 10.67 11.43
N GLY A 214 3.21 11.33 12.59
CA GLY A 214 2.55 12.60 12.82
C GLY A 214 1.07 12.43 13.17
N LEU A 215 0.53 13.40 13.90
CA LEU A 215 -0.90 13.51 14.14
C LEU A 215 -1.53 14.19 12.94
N VAL A 216 -2.32 13.46 12.15
CA VAL A 216 -3.32 14.12 11.32
C VAL A 216 -4.43 14.53 12.27
N SER A 217 -4.39 15.77 12.75
CA SER A 217 -5.48 16.30 13.56
C SER A 217 -6.78 16.13 12.76
N HIS A 218 -7.80 15.53 13.37
CA HIS A 218 -9.14 15.44 12.77
C HIS A 218 -9.68 16.83 12.34
N GLY A 219 -9.09 17.93 12.84
CA GLY A 219 -9.39 19.29 12.41
C GLY A 219 -8.54 19.84 11.25
N ASP A 220 -7.40 19.25 10.90
CA ASP A 220 -6.54 19.73 9.80
C ASP A 220 -6.94 19.17 8.44
N LEU A 221 -7.64 18.04 8.42
CA LEU A 221 -8.42 17.61 7.25
C LEU A 221 -9.76 18.36 7.27
N ASN A 222 -9.80 19.59 6.75
CA ASN A 222 -11.05 20.30 6.40
C ASN A 222 -11.90 19.57 5.33
N LEU A 223 -11.57 18.32 5.02
CA LEU A 223 -12.25 17.45 4.08
C LEU A 223 -13.26 16.60 4.86
N SER A 224 -14.55 16.93 4.72
CA SER A 224 -15.63 16.06 5.19
C SER A 224 -15.55 14.72 4.46
N PHE A 225 -15.37 13.64 5.20
CA PHE A 225 -15.41 12.29 4.64
C PHE A 225 -16.84 11.95 4.18
N ASP A 226 -16.97 11.31 3.02
CA ASP A 226 -18.24 10.84 2.44
C ASP A 226 -18.05 9.47 1.80
N TRP A 227 -18.90 8.51 2.17
CA TRP A 227 -18.80 7.14 1.66
C TRP A 227 -19.06 7.03 0.15
N ASN A 228 -19.83 7.94 -0.46
CA ASN A 228 -20.07 7.91 -1.90
C ASN A 228 -18.86 8.41 -2.69
N ASP A 229 -18.19 9.47 -2.21
CA ASP A 229 -16.88 9.86 -2.75
C ASP A 229 -15.86 8.74 -2.61
N PHE A 230 -15.86 8.07 -1.46
CA PHE A 230 -14.96 6.94 -1.22
C PHE A 230 -15.24 5.77 -2.16
N ALA A 231 -16.51 5.41 -2.38
CA ALA A 231 -16.89 4.38 -3.35
C ALA A 231 -16.45 4.75 -4.78
N LEU A 232 -16.58 6.03 -5.17
CA LEU A 232 -16.05 6.53 -6.43
C LEU A 232 -14.52 6.41 -6.49
N ALA A 233 -13.82 6.72 -5.40
CA ALA A 233 -12.37 6.57 -5.30
C ALA A 233 -11.91 5.14 -5.53
N VAL A 234 -12.62 4.15 -4.97
CA VAL A 234 -12.32 2.73 -5.20
C VAL A 234 -12.38 2.40 -6.70
N ILE A 235 -13.48 2.79 -7.37
CA ILE A 235 -13.67 2.54 -8.81
C ILE A 235 -12.56 3.23 -9.62
N ARG A 236 -12.26 4.50 -9.33
CA ARG A 236 -11.26 5.29 -10.05
C ARG A 236 -9.85 4.74 -9.85
N TRP A 237 -9.53 4.28 -8.65
CA TRP A 237 -8.25 3.64 -8.36
C TRP A 237 -8.09 2.34 -9.13
N GLU A 238 -9.09 1.46 -9.09
CA GLU A 238 -9.04 0.18 -9.79
C GLU A 238 -9.02 0.34 -11.31
N ASP A 239 -9.80 1.28 -11.86
CA ASP A 239 -9.75 1.63 -13.28
C ASP A 239 -8.36 2.15 -13.66
N TYR A 240 -7.74 2.98 -12.81
CA TYR A 240 -6.39 3.49 -13.04
C TYR A 240 -5.35 2.38 -13.06
N ILE A 241 -5.37 1.48 -12.07
CA ILE A 241 -4.45 0.33 -12.04
C ILE A 241 -4.69 -0.59 -13.25
N CYS A 242 -5.94 -0.85 -13.62
CA CYS A 242 -6.26 -1.65 -14.80
C CYS A 242 -5.71 -1.04 -16.10
N ARG A 243 -5.72 0.30 -16.23
CA ARG A 243 -5.12 0.99 -17.39
C ARG A 243 -3.61 0.89 -17.40
N LEU A 244 -2.96 1.21 -16.28
CA LEU A 244 -1.50 1.08 -16.14
C LEU A 244 -1.03 -0.33 -16.48
N TYR A 245 -1.78 -1.31 -16.01
CA TYR A 245 -1.55 -2.70 -16.30
C TYR A 245 -1.69 -3.02 -17.80
N GLY A 246 -2.72 -2.48 -18.46
CA GLY A 246 -2.90 -2.60 -19.91
C GLY A 246 -1.72 -2.02 -20.67
N ASP A 247 -1.24 -0.84 -20.26
CA ASP A 247 -0.07 -0.19 -20.83
C ASP A 247 1.20 -1.05 -20.64
N LEU A 248 1.42 -1.60 -19.44
CA LEU A 248 2.53 -2.50 -19.16
C LEU A 248 2.50 -3.76 -20.03
N SER A 249 1.31 -4.33 -20.23
CA SER A 249 1.13 -5.52 -21.06
C SER A 249 1.45 -5.26 -22.53
N ILE A 250 1.15 -4.05 -23.03
CA ILE A 250 1.54 -3.62 -24.38
C ILE A 250 3.05 -3.43 -24.50
N LEU A 251 3.71 -2.92 -23.46
CA LEU A 251 5.15 -2.65 -23.47
C LEU A 251 6.00 -3.91 -23.30
N MET A 252 5.48 -4.95 -22.64
CA MET A 252 6.23 -6.15 -22.29
C MET A 252 6.91 -6.84 -23.49
N PRO A 253 6.24 -7.08 -24.65
CA PRO A 253 6.90 -7.67 -25.82
C PRO A 253 8.06 -6.82 -26.35
N TYR A 254 7.97 -5.50 -26.24
CA TYR A 254 9.05 -4.60 -26.66
C TYR A 254 10.25 -4.71 -25.73
N TRP A 255 10.03 -4.80 -24.42
CA TRP A 255 11.12 -4.99 -23.45
C TRP A 255 11.83 -6.33 -23.64
N VAL A 256 11.09 -7.39 -23.93
CA VAL A 256 11.67 -8.70 -24.27
C VAL A 256 12.47 -8.62 -25.57
N ALA A 257 11.91 -8.01 -26.63
CA ALA A 257 12.58 -7.87 -27.92
C ALA A 257 13.87 -7.03 -27.84
N GLN A 258 13.90 -6.04 -26.95
CA GLN A 258 15.06 -5.18 -26.70
C GLN A 258 16.05 -5.77 -25.69
N GLN A 259 15.81 -6.97 -25.17
CA GLN A 259 16.62 -7.60 -24.12
C GLN A 259 16.73 -6.72 -22.85
N ALA A 260 15.68 -5.95 -22.54
CA ALA A 260 15.57 -5.21 -21.30
C ALA A 260 15.07 -6.09 -20.14
N VAL A 261 14.34 -7.17 -20.46
CA VAL A 261 13.88 -8.19 -19.51
C VAL A 261 14.42 -9.55 -19.95
N TYR A 262 14.98 -10.28 -19.00
CA TYR A 262 15.46 -11.65 -19.18
C TYR A 262 14.65 -12.61 -18.33
N PHE A 263 14.16 -13.68 -18.95
CA PHE A 263 13.57 -14.80 -18.22
C PHE A 263 14.71 -15.72 -17.79
N VAL A 264 15.10 -15.66 -16.53
CA VAL A 264 16.16 -16.50 -15.96
C VAL A 264 15.54 -17.83 -15.53
N ASP A 265 16.16 -18.96 -15.91
CA ASP A 265 15.75 -20.26 -15.40
C ASP A 265 16.06 -20.33 -13.89
N PRO A 266 15.08 -20.64 -13.03
CA PRO A 266 15.31 -20.82 -11.59
C PRO A 266 16.43 -21.83 -11.25
N ALA A 267 16.76 -22.75 -12.15
CA ALA A 267 17.88 -23.68 -12.00
C ALA A 267 19.25 -22.99 -12.08
N GLU A 268 19.36 -21.85 -12.77
CA GLU A 268 20.60 -21.09 -12.93
C GLU A 268 20.91 -20.21 -11.70
N LEU A 269 19.90 -19.90 -10.87
CA LEU A 269 20.02 -19.08 -9.65
C LEU A 269 20.52 -19.87 -8.42
N LYS A 270 20.69 -21.20 -8.53
CA LYS A 270 21.09 -22.08 -7.41
C LYS A 270 22.60 -22.36 -7.31
N LYS A 271 23.46 -21.49 -7.88
CA LYS A 271 24.93 -21.63 -7.80
C LYS A 271 25.55 -20.79 -6.70
#